data_AF-A0A4R5M9G9-F1
#
_entry.id   AF-A0A4R5M9G9-F1
#
_cell.length_a   1.000
_cell.length_b   1.000
_cell.length_c   1.000
_cell.angle_alpha   90.00
_cell.angle_beta   90.00
_cell.angle_gamma   90.00
#
_symmetry.space_group_name_H-M   'P 1'
#
loop_
_entity.id
_entity.type
_entity.pdbx_description
1 polymer ?
#
loop_
_entity_poly.entity_id
_entity_poly.type
_entity_poly.pdbx_seq_one_letter_code
_entity_poly.pdbx_strand_id
1 'polypeptide(L)'
;MTRYMTRIELHENASKPTSKDYDKLHAAMEAKGFARTIKAGNGTVYKLPTAMYYAESSLTPAEVLRHADDAAKSVWKKYSVLTSEAPTSTWEGLDKA
;
A
#
# COMPACT_ATOMS: atom_id res chain seq x y z
N MET A 1 8.90 15.86 -0.06
CA MET A 1 8.67 14.60 0.68
C MET A 1 9.16 13.45 -0.19
N THR A 2 9.69 12.40 0.42
CA THR A 2 10.12 11.19 -0.30
C THR A 2 8.89 10.38 -0.69
N ARG A 3 8.94 9.79 -1.89
CA ARG A 3 7.86 8.97 -2.45
C ARG A 3 8.14 7.51 -2.14
N TYR A 4 7.11 6.77 -1.75
CA TYR A 4 7.20 5.37 -1.38
C TYR A 4 6.18 4.54 -2.13
N MET A 5 6.60 3.31 -2.47
CA MET A 5 5.70 2.24 -2.87
C MET A 5 5.74 1.16 -1.81
N THR A 6 4.56 0.75 -1.35
CA THR A 6 4.40 -0.30 -0.37
C THR A 6 3.50 -1.39 -0.92
N ARG A 7 3.94 -2.65 -0.85
CA ARG A 7 3.13 -3.83 -1.16
C ARG A 7 2.93 -4.65 0.11
N ILE A 8 1.69 -5.08 0.31
CA ILE A 8 1.33 -6.00 1.39
C ILE A 8 0.67 -7.23 0.79
N GLU A 9 1.11 -8.40 1.23
CA GLU A 9 0.48 -9.67 0.90
C GLU A 9 -0.02 -10.33 2.17
N LEU A 10 -1.33 -10.64 2.20
CA LEU A 10 -1.93 -11.43 3.27
C LEU A 10 -1.77 -12.91 2.90
N HIS A 11 -1.22 -13.71 3.82
CA HIS A 11 -0.95 -15.12 3.59
C HIS A 11 -1.97 -16.00 4.30
N GLU A 12 -2.22 -17.17 3.72
CA GLU A 12 -3.03 -18.21 4.37
C GLU A 12 -2.41 -18.65 5.70
N ASN A 13 -3.26 -18.71 6.73
CA ASN A 13 -2.94 -19.24 8.05
C ASN A 13 -3.88 -20.40 8.42
N ALA A 14 -4.78 -20.24 9.40
CA ALA A 14 -5.93 -21.10 9.61
C ALA A 14 -7.08 -20.83 8.62
N SER A 15 -7.02 -19.74 7.87
CA SER A 15 -8.01 -19.38 6.84
C SER A 15 -7.35 -18.64 5.67
N LYS A 16 -8.02 -18.64 4.52
CA LYS A 16 -7.61 -17.87 3.33
C LYS A 16 -8.09 -16.43 3.44
N PRO A 17 -7.24 -15.43 3.13
CA PRO A 17 -7.67 -14.03 3.06
C PRO A 17 -8.80 -13.85 2.05
N THR A 18 -9.80 -13.05 2.41
CA THR A 18 -10.95 -12.73 1.56
C THR A 18 -10.90 -11.28 1.09
N SER A 19 -11.76 -10.90 0.15
CA SER A 19 -11.91 -9.49 -0.27
C SER A 19 -12.22 -8.57 0.91
N LYS A 20 -13.02 -9.02 1.88
CA LYS A 20 -13.34 -8.25 3.09
C LYS A 20 -12.11 -7.99 3.98
N ASP A 21 -11.16 -8.91 4.00
CA ASP A 21 -9.90 -8.72 4.75
C ASP A 21 -9.01 -7.69 4.06
N TYR A 22 -9.00 -7.69 2.72
CA TYR A 22 -8.35 -6.64 1.95
C TYR A 22 -9.05 -5.29 2.10
N ASP A 23 -10.38 -5.22 2.18
CA ASP A 23 -11.10 -3.97 2.45
C ASP A 23 -10.69 -3.36 3.82
N LYS A 24 -10.54 -4.21 4.85
CA LYS A 24 -10.03 -3.79 6.16
C LYS A 24 -8.58 -3.31 6.08
N LEU A 25 -7.74 -4.03 5.34
CA LEU A 25 -6.34 -3.64 5.10
C LEU A 25 -6.27 -2.28 4.41
N HIS A 26 -7.09 -2.05 3.39
CA HIS A 26 -7.17 -0.79 2.66
C HIS A 26 -7.56 0.36 3.59
N ALA A 27 -8.58 0.19 4.42
CA ALA A 27 -8.99 1.19 5.39
C ALA A 27 -7.89 1.47 6.44
N ALA A 28 -7.21 0.44 6.94
CA ALA A 28 -6.11 0.58 7.89
C ALA A 28 -4.90 1.32 7.29
N MET A 29 -4.58 1.04 6.02
CA MET A 29 -3.50 1.71 5.29
C MET A 29 -3.84 3.17 5.01
N GLU A 30 -5.07 3.47 4.57
CA GLU A 30 -5.54 4.85 4.36
C GLU A 30 -5.47 5.68 5.66
N ALA A 31 -5.84 5.09 6.80
CA ALA A 31 -5.71 5.73 8.11
C ALA A 31 -4.26 6.05 8.52
N LYS A 32 -3.27 5.39 7.90
CA LYS A 32 -1.83 5.66 8.09
C LYS A 32 -1.24 6.57 7.00
N GLY A 33 -2.06 7.11 6.09
CA GLY A 33 -1.63 8.05 5.05
C GLY A 33 -1.19 7.39 3.74
N PHE A 34 -1.49 6.11 3.55
CA PHE A 34 -1.19 5.39 2.31
C PHE A 34 -2.37 5.47 1.34
N ALA A 35 -2.11 5.88 0.10
CA ALA A 35 -3.10 5.97 -0.96
C ALA A 35 -3.14 4.70 -1.80
N ARG A 36 -4.35 4.28 -2.21
CA ARG A 36 -4.56 3.22 -3.23
C ARG A 36 -4.48 3.72 -4.67
N THR A 37 -4.05 4.96 -4.85
CA THR A 37 -3.98 5.60 -6.15
C THR A 37 -2.63 6.26 -6.35
N ILE A 38 -2.27 6.46 -7.62
CA ILE A 38 -1.09 7.22 -8.04
C ILE A 38 -1.51 8.26 -9.08
N LYS A 39 -0.92 9.45 -8.99
CA LYS A 39 -1.15 10.56 -9.92
C LYS A 39 -0.05 10.61 -10.98
N ALA A 40 -0.44 10.58 -12.25
CA ALA A 40 0.46 10.79 -13.38
C ALA A 40 0.87 12.27 -13.52
N GLY A 41 1.95 12.52 -14.26
CA GLY A 41 2.42 13.88 -14.55
C GLY A 41 1.40 14.76 -15.30
N ASN A 42 0.48 14.15 -16.06
CA ASN A 42 -0.62 14.85 -16.73
C ASN A 42 -1.83 15.12 -15.81
N GLY A 43 -1.74 14.78 -14.53
CA GLY A 43 -2.80 14.96 -13.53
C GLY A 43 -3.81 13.82 -13.43
N THR A 44 -3.79 12.84 -14.33
CA THR A 44 -4.70 11.68 -14.29
C THR A 44 -4.38 10.80 -13.09
N VAL A 45 -5.40 10.34 -12.37
CA VAL A 45 -5.28 9.47 -11.20
C VAL A 45 -5.63 8.04 -11.59
N TYR A 46 -4.79 7.09 -11.18
CA TYR A 46 -4.94 5.67 -11.48
C TYR A 46 -5.03 4.86 -10.20
N LYS A 47 -5.79 3.76 -10.24
CA LYS A 47 -5.87 2.78 -9.15
C LYS A 47 -4.63 1.89 -9.18
N LEU A 48 -3.97 1.73 -8.04
CA LEU A 48 -2.88 0.78 -7.90
C LEU A 48 -3.42 -0.66 -7.85
N PRO A 49 -2.59 -1.67 -8.19
CA PRO A 49 -2.97 -3.07 -8.00
C PRO A 49 -3.33 -3.37 -6.55
N THR A 50 -4.11 -4.45 -6.33
CA THR A 50 -4.54 -4.83 -5.00
C THR A 50 -3.37 -4.92 -4.02
N ALA A 51 -3.55 -4.23 -2.89
CA ALA A 51 -2.60 -4.11 -1.80
C ALA A 51 -1.22 -3.55 -2.19
N MET A 52 -1.18 -2.73 -3.24
CA MET A 52 -0.13 -1.76 -3.47
C MET A 52 -0.60 -0.37 -3.05
N TYR A 53 0.30 0.38 -2.45
CA TYR A 53 0.02 1.69 -1.91
C TYR A 53 1.14 2.67 -2.21
N TYR A 54 0.73 3.92 -2.39
CA TYR A 54 1.61 5.06 -2.56
C TYR A 54 1.58 5.94 -1.31
N ALA A 55 2.73 6.48 -0.92
CA ALA A 55 2.81 7.48 0.14
C ALA A 55 3.86 8.54 -0.18
N GLU A 56 3.59 9.76 0.25
CA GLU A 56 4.56 10.85 0.31
C GLU A 56 4.79 11.21 1.77
N SER A 57 6.03 11.14 2.23
CA SER A 57 6.36 11.39 3.63
C SER A 57 7.77 11.96 3.81
N SER A 58 8.01 12.61 4.95
CA SER A 58 9.37 12.97 5.40
C SER A 58 9.99 11.90 6.31
N LEU A 59 9.27 10.83 6.59
CA LEU A 59 9.75 9.68 7.35
C LEU A 59 10.84 8.92 6.59
N THR A 60 11.67 8.19 7.32
CA THR A 60 12.64 7.26 6.75
C THR A 60 11.94 6.01 6.17
N PRO A 61 12.60 5.26 5.25
CA PRO A 61 12.04 4.01 4.74
C PRO A 61 11.64 3.00 5.83
N ALA A 62 12.43 2.91 6.90
CA ALA A 62 12.16 2.02 8.04
C ALA A 62 10.91 2.44 8.83
N GLU A 63 10.68 3.74 9.00
CA GLU A 63 9.48 4.25 9.65
C GLU A 63 8.23 4.04 8.78
N VAL A 64 8.32 4.28 7.47
CA VAL A 64 7.21 3.98 6.54
C VAL A 64 6.88 2.49 6.55
N LEU A 65 7.90 1.61 6.52
CA LEU A 65 7.72 0.17 6.66
C LEU A 65 7.02 -0.19 7.97
N ARG A 66 7.44 0.39 9.10
CA ARG A 66 6.83 0.16 10.40
C ARG A 66 5.36 0.61 10.44
N HIS A 67 5.02 1.72 9.82
CA HIS A 67 3.63 2.20 9.75
C HIS A 67 2.74 1.28 8.93
N ALA A 68 3.26 0.74 7.82
CA ALA A 68 2.59 -0.26 7.01
C ALA A 68 2.44 -1.61 7.75
N ASP A 69 3.48 -2.03 8.48
CA ASP A 69 3.44 -3.21 9.35
C ASP A 69 2.37 -3.09 10.43
N ASP A 70 2.34 -1.97 11.16
CA ASP A 70 1.33 -1.71 12.19
C ASP A 70 -0.11 -1.79 11.64
N ALA A 71 -0.34 -1.28 10.42
CA ALA A 71 -1.63 -1.39 9.73
C ALA A 71 -1.96 -2.84 9.37
N ALA A 72 -1.03 -3.55 8.72
CA ALA A 72 -1.23 -4.95 8.33
C ALA A 72 -1.50 -5.86 9.54
N LYS A 73 -0.74 -5.67 10.62
CA LYS A 73 -0.85 -6.40 11.89
C LYS A 73 -2.21 -6.24 12.55
N SER A 74 -2.84 -5.07 12.39
CA SER A 74 -4.17 -4.80 12.94
C SER A 74 -5.28 -5.59 12.23
N VAL A 75 -5.00 -6.12 11.04
CA VAL A 75 -5.98 -6.79 10.17
C VAL A 75 -5.75 -8.29 10.09
N TRP A 76 -4.50 -8.72 9.94
CA TRP A 76 -4.18 -10.12 9.68
C TRP A 76 -2.93 -10.58 10.41
N LYS A 77 -2.87 -11.88 10.76
CA LYS A 77 -1.79 -12.43 11.58
C LYS A 77 -0.54 -12.84 10.79
N LYS A 78 -0.69 -13.22 9.52
CA LYS A 78 0.41 -13.75 8.70
C LYS A 78 0.48 -13.01 7.38
N TYR A 79 1.43 -12.11 7.23
CA TYR A 79 1.53 -11.22 6.08
C TYR A 79 2.99 -10.91 5.77
N SER A 80 3.23 -10.30 4.62
CA SER A 80 4.51 -9.72 4.25
C SER A 80 4.32 -8.25 3.88
N VAL A 81 5.28 -7.41 4.24
CA VAL A 81 5.30 -5.99 3.90
C VAL A 81 6.63 -5.69 3.21
N LEU A 82 6.55 -5.05 2.04
CA LEU A 82 7.69 -4.50 1.33
C LEU A 82 7.45 -3.02 1.12
N THR A 83 8.40 -2.18 1.52
CA THR A 83 8.39 -0.74 1.22
C THR A 83 9.69 -0.38 0.54
N SER A 84 9.61 0.37 -0.56
CA SER A 84 10.77 0.95 -1.23
C SER A 84 10.56 2.44 -1.45
N GLU A 85 11.64 3.20 -1.42
CA GLU A 85 11.63 4.51 -2.05
C GLU A 85 11.33 4.37 -3.54
N ALA A 86 10.53 5.27 -4.07
CA ALA A 86 10.05 5.26 -5.44
C ALA A 86 10.22 6.66 -6.05
N PRO A 87 11.47 7.14 -6.25
CA PRO A 87 11.73 8.46 -6.83
C PRO A 87 11.15 8.59 -8.24
N THR A 88 11.06 7.47 -8.95
CA THR A 88 10.36 7.30 -10.22
C THR A 88 9.42 6.11 -10.13
N SER A 89 8.31 6.18 -10.84
CA SER A 89 7.36 5.07 -10.99
C SER A 89 6.78 5.14 -12.39
N THR A 90 6.72 4.00 -13.06
CA THR A 90 6.11 3.83 -14.37
C THR A 90 5.16 2.65 -14.29
N TRP A 91 4.07 2.72 -15.06
CA TRP A 91 3.03 1.70 -15.04
C TRP A 91 2.32 1.66 -16.38
N GLU A 92 1.68 0.53 -16.65
CA GLU A 92 0.84 0.28 -17.80
C GLU A 92 -0.35 -0.58 -17.37
N GLY A 93 -1.51 -0.40 -18.01
CA GLY A 93 -2.70 -1.23 -17.73
C GLY A 93 -3.42 -0.94 -16.41
N LEU A 94 -3.14 0.17 -15.72
CA LEU A 94 -3.91 0.58 -14.55
C LEU A 94 -5.23 1.25 -14.95
N ASP A 95 -6.30 0.95 -14.21
CA ASP A 95 -7.59 1.60 -14.36
C ASP A 95 -7.55 3.04 -13.84
N LYS A 96 -8.31 3.94 -14.48
CA LYS A 96 -8.53 5.29 -13.95
C LYS A 96 -9.33 5.22 -12.65
N ALA A 97 -8.97 6.09 -11.71
CA ALA A 97 -9.63 6.21 -10.41
C ALA A 97 -11.05 6.78 -10.52
#